data_AF-A0A2H5YVF1-F1
#
_entry.id   AF-A0A2H5YVF1-F1
#
_cell.length_a   1.000
_cell.length_b   1.000
_cell.length_c   1.000
_cell.angle_alpha   90.00
_cell.angle_beta   90.00
_cell.angle_gamma   90.00
#
_symmetry.space_group_name_H-M   'P 1'
#
loop_
_entity.id
_entity.type
_entity.pdbx_description
1 polymer ?
#
loop_
_entity_poly.entity_id
_entity_poly.type
_entity_poly.pdbx_seq_one_letter_code
_entity_poly.pdbx_strand_id
1 'polypeptide(L)'
;MARRRGSATVFGAVFDIAGDRVVENALWIVFADLGAIGVWAPLLVMTRGFLVDSVRSVALGAGRTPFGEKTMQRSAVTRFLTASRFMRALYGVAKLVAFAFLGGLVTAGMAGGRRDPLTWLYDQGVFLVAGWLMVYLTLALTVIRGLPVLIDAMPYLRAERVDGREPSI
;
A
#
# COMPACT_ATOMS: atom_id res chain seq x y z
N MET A 1 6.61 5.33 -22.41
CA MET A 1 6.35 4.86 -23.79
C MET A 1 4.86 4.72 -24.14
N ALA A 2 3.93 4.53 -23.19
CA ALA A 2 2.48 4.43 -23.49
C ALA A 2 1.77 5.76 -23.85
N ARG A 3 2.26 6.92 -23.37
CA ARG A 3 1.66 8.24 -23.66
C ARG A 3 1.78 8.68 -25.13
N ARG A 4 2.65 8.04 -25.93
CA ARG A 4 2.84 8.37 -27.35
C ARG A 4 2.01 7.50 -28.31
N ARG A 5 1.27 6.50 -27.84
CA ARG A 5 0.57 5.52 -28.70
C ARG A 5 -0.96 5.55 -28.64
N GLY A 6 -1.59 6.50 -27.94
CA GLY A 6 -3.05 6.71 -27.97
C GLY A 6 -3.92 5.51 -27.57
N SER A 7 -3.33 4.44 -27.03
CA SER A 7 -3.96 3.13 -26.83
C SER A 7 -3.87 2.68 -25.37
N ALA A 8 -3.94 3.62 -24.43
CA ALA A 8 -4.07 3.27 -23.02
C ALA A 8 -5.51 2.79 -22.79
N THR A 9 -5.73 1.48 -22.89
CA THR A 9 -7.04 0.90 -22.59
C THR A 9 -7.28 1.02 -21.08
N VAL A 10 -8.50 1.36 -20.70
CA VAL A 10 -8.93 1.40 -19.28
C VAL A 10 -8.66 0.05 -18.61
N PHE A 11 -8.85 -1.04 -19.35
CA PHE A 11 -8.49 -2.40 -18.93
C PHE A 11 -7.01 -2.55 -18.54
N GLY A 12 -6.09 -2.06 -19.38
CA GLY A 12 -4.65 -2.16 -19.11
C GLY A 12 -4.23 -1.37 -17.87
N ALA A 13 -4.82 -0.19 -17.63
CA ALA A 13 -4.56 0.59 -16.43
C ALA A 13 -5.08 -0.08 -15.15
N VAL A 14 -6.25 -0.74 -15.21
CA VAL A 14 -6.79 -1.50 -14.08
C VAL A 14 -5.93 -2.73 -13.79
N PHE A 15 -5.48 -3.43 -14.84
CA PHE A 15 -4.63 -4.61 -14.69
C PHE A 15 -3.25 -4.26 -14.11
N ASP A 16 -2.64 -3.15 -14.54
CA ASP A 16 -1.37 -2.65 -13.98
C ASP A 16 -1.47 -2.40 -12.47
N ILE A 17 -2.56 -1.76 -12.03
CA ILE A 17 -2.83 -1.49 -10.61
C ILE A 17 -3.08 -2.79 -9.83
N ALA A 18 -3.85 -3.73 -10.39
CA ALA A 18 -4.12 -5.01 -9.74
C ALA A 18 -2.84 -5.85 -9.63
N GLY A 19 -2.03 -5.89 -10.69
CA GLY A 19 -0.75 -6.58 -10.73
C GLY A 19 0.24 -6.02 -9.70
N ASP A 20 0.37 -4.70 -9.60
CA ASP A 20 1.24 -4.04 -8.60
C ASP A 20 0.87 -4.48 -7.16
N ARG A 21 -0.43 -4.56 -6.87
CA ARG A 21 -0.91 -5.03 -5.55
C ARG A 21 -0.66 -6.51 -5.31
N VAL A 22 -0.82 -7.36 -6.33
CA VAL A 22 -0.54 -8.79 -6.21
C VAL A 22 0.94 -9.00 -5.89
N VAL A 23 1.83 -8.33 -6.64
CA VAL A 23 3.28 -8.41 -6.40
C VAL A 23 3.65 -7.88 -5.02
N GLU A 24 3.10 -6.75 -4.59
CA GLU A 24 3.33 -6.20 -3.25
C GLU A 24 2.92 -7.20 -2.15
N ASN A 25 1.72 -7.76 -2.20
CA ASN A 25 1.26 -8.70 -1.19
C ASN A 25 2.06 -10.01 -1.24
N ALA A 26 2.38 -10.52 -2.44
CA ALA A 26 3.20 -11.71 -2.59
C ALA A 26 4.57 -11.54 -1.93
N LEU A 27 5.24 -10.40 -2.13
CA LEU A 27 6.53 -10.12 -1.50
C LEU A 27 6.43 -10.11 0.02
N TRP A 28 5.46 -9.38 0.60
CA TRP A 28 5.27 -9.37 2.04
C TRP A 28 4.97 -10.76 2.63
N ILE A 29 4.15 -11.56 1.94
CA ILE A 29 3.82 -12.93 2.36
C ILE A 29 5.06 -13.83 2.32
N VAL A 30 5.81 -13.80 1.22
CA VAL A 30 7.04 -14.60 1.07
C VAL A 30 8.07 -14.21 2.12
N PHE A 31 8.26 -12.92 2.42
CA PHE A 31 9.17 -12.52 3.49
C PHE A 31 8.71 -12.99 4.88
N ALA A 32 7.40 -13.07 5.12
CA ALA A 32 6.88 -13.63 6.36
C ALA A 32 7.07 -15.15 6.44
N ASP A 33 6.83 -15.87 5.35
CA ASP A 33 7.05 -17.32 5.24
C ASP A 33 8.53 -17.69 5.46
N LEU A 34 9.44 -16.89 4.90
CA LEU A 34 10.88 -17.04 5.09
C LEU A 34 11.37 -16.58 6.47
N GLY A 35 10.48 -16.16 7.37
CA GLY A 35 10.80 -15.74 8.73
C GLY A 35 11.52 -14.39 8.83
N ALA A 36 11.63 -13.63 7.74
CA ALA A 36 12.28 -12.32 7.74
C ALA A 36 11.44 -11.26 8.45
N ILE A 37 10.11 -11.41 8.49
CA ILE A 37 9.17 -10.54 9.20
C ILE A 37 8.05 -11.38 9.82
N GLY A 38 7.27 -10.79 10.73
CA GLY A 38 6.08 -11.46 11.27
C GLY A 38 4.90 -11.46 10.28
N VAL A 39 4.07 -12.50 10.33
CA VAL A 39 2.84 -12.65 9.52
C VAL A 39 1.86 -11.49 9.66
N TRP A 40 1.93 -10.73 10.76
CA TRP A 40 1.11 -9.54 10.97
C TRP A 40 1.34 -8.47 9.88
N ALA A 41 2.53 -8.38 9.30
CA ALA A 41 2.88 -7.36 8.31
C ALA A 41 2.12 -7.56 6.97
N PRO A 42 2.17 -8.73 6.30
CA PRO A 42 1.34 -8.98 5.11
C PRO A 42 -0.15 -8.87 5.41
N LEU A 43 -0.61 -9.37 6.56
CA LEU A 43 -2.02 -9.24 6.96
C LEU A 43 -2.46 -7.78 7.06
N LEU A 44 -1.62 -6.92 7.63
CA LEU A 44 -1.87 -5.48 7.71
C LEU A 44 -1.97 -4.84 6.33
N VAL A 45 -1.01 -5.11 5.44
CA VAL A 45 -0.97 -4.53 4.09
C VAL A 45 -2.18 -4.96 3.27
N MET A 46 -2.49 -6.25 3.30
CA MET A 46 -3.61 -6.86 2.59
C MET A 46 -4.95 -6.33 3.09
N THR A 47 -5.19 -6.39 4.41
CA THR A 47 -6.44 -5.93 5.02
C THR A 47 -6.69 -4.45 4.71
N ARG A 48 -5.66 -3.61 4.85
CA ARG A 48 -5.75 -2.20 4.50
C ARG A 48 -6.10 -2.00 3.02
N GLY A 49 -5.46 -2.76 2.13
CA GLY A 49 -5.74 -2.72 0.69
C GLY A 49 -7.20 -3.01 0.37
N PHE A 50 -7.74 -4.11 0.90
CA PHE A 50 -9.13 -4.50 0.70
C PHE A 50 -10.12 -3.50 1.29
N LEU A 51 -9.87 -3.00 2.51
CA LEU A 51 -10.76 -2.02 3.14
C LEU A 51 -10.84 -0.72 2.32
N VAL A 52 -9.68 -0.20 1.90
CA VAL A 52 -9.61 1.04 1.10
C VAL A 52 -10.28 0.88 -0.25
N ASP A 53 -10.12 -0.27 -0.91
CA ASP A 53 -10.73 -0.54 -2.21
C ASP A 53 -12.24 -0.72 -2.12
N SER A 54 -12.70 -1.48 -1.12
CA SER A 54 -14.12 -1.71 -0.89
C SER A 54 -14.82 -0.38 -0.66
N VAL A 55 -14.27 0.46 0.22
CA VAL A 55 -14.78 1.81 0.46
C VAL A 55 -14.83 2.65 -0.81
N ARG A 56 -13.76 2.61 -1.63
CA ARG A 56 -13.72 3.36 -2.88
C ARG A 56 -14.74 2.85 -3.90
N SER A 57 -14.96 1.55 -3.95
CA SER A 57 -15.94 0.92 -4.86
C SER A 57 -17.38 1.32 -4.50
N VAL A 58 -17.73 1.31 -3.20
CA VAL A 58 -19.04 1.75 -2.71
C VAL A 58 -19.26 3.24 -3.01
N ALA A 59 -18.26 4.08 -2.76
CA ALA A 59 -18.36 5.51 -3.05
C ALA A 59 -18.59 5.82 -4.55
N LEU A 60 -17.93 5.08 -5.44
CA LEU A 60 -18.13 5.19 -6.88
C LEU A 60 -19.52 4.70 -7.32
N GLY A 61 -20.01 3.60 -6.72
CA GLY A 61 -21.35 3.07 -6.98
C GLY A 61 -22.48 4.03 -6.58
N ALA A 62 -22.28 4.83 -5.53
CA ALA A 62 -23.22 5.87 -5.08
C ALA A 62 -23.15 7.18 -5.90
N GLY A 63 -22.48 7.20 -7.06
CA GLY A 63 -22.35 8.37 -7.93
C GLY A 63 -21.47 9.49 -7.37
N ARG A 64 -20.60 9.19 -6.39
CA ARG A 64 -19.69 10.17 -5.78
C ARG A 64 -18.27 9.99 -6.31
N THR A 65 -17.67 11.10 -6.76
CA THR A 65 -16.31 11.10 -7.31
C THR A 65 -15.26 11.26 -6.18
N PRO A 66 -14.08 10.64 -6.32
CA PRO A 66 -12.97 10.81 -5.36
C PRO A 66 -12.47 12.27 -5.21
N PHE A 67 -12.84 13.17 -6.14
CA PHE A 67 -12.51 14.60 -6.16
C PHE A 67 -13.66 15.42 -6.79
N GLY A 68 -13.96 16.63 -6.27
CA GLY A 68 -14.96 17.57 -6.81
C GLY A 68 -15.75 18.31 -5.71
N GLU A 69 -16.68 19.23 -6.02
CA GLU A 69 -17.50 19.94 -5.01
C GLU A 69 -18.38 19.01 -4.15
N LYS A 70 -18.57 17.76 -4.60
CA LYS A 70 -19.21 16.64 -3.88
C LYS A 70 -18.18 15.62 -3.34
N THR A 71 -17.02 16.10 -2.94
CA THR A 71 -15.85 15.31 -2.52
C THR A 71 -16.05 14.60 -1.18
N MET A 72 -15.62 13.33 -1.12
CA MET A 72 -15.50 12.55 0.11
C MET A 72 -14.34 13.04 1.01
N GLN A 73 -13.37 13.74 0.45
CA GLN A 73 -12.21 14.27 1.17
C GLN A 73 -12.56 15.58 1.90
N ARG A 74 -12.96 15.48 3.17
CA ARG A 74 -13.38 16.64 3.98
C ARG A 74 -12.23 17.42 4.62
N SER A 75 -11.01 16.88 4.68
CA SER A 75 -9.88 17.51 5.38
C SER A 75 -8.63 17.71 4.50
N ALA A 76 -7.96 18.86 4.65
CA ALA A 76 -6.67 19.17 4.02
C ALA A 76 -5.58 18.15 4.38
N VAL A 77 -5.69 17.52 5.55
CA VAL A 77 -4.82 16.44 6.02
C VAL A 77 -5.01 15.18 5.18
N THR A 78 -6.27 14.80 4.86
CA THR A 78 -6.56 13.69 3.94
C THR A 78 -5.95 13.94 2.56
N ARG A 79 -6.13 15.14 2.00
CA ARG A 79 -5.59 15.49 0.68
C ARG A 79 -4.05 15.50 0.67
N PHE A 80 -3.42 16.01 1.72
CA PHE A 80 -1.96 16.04 1.83
C PHE A 80 -1.35 14.64 1.96
N LEU A 81 -1.90 13.79 2.83
CA LEU A 81 -1.41 12.43 3.09
C LEU A 81 -1.70 11.45 1.93
N THR A 82 -2.84 11.60 1.24
CA THR A 82 -3.25 10.65 0.21
C THR A 82 -2.94 11.11 -1.22
N ALA A 83 -2.97 12.43 -1.51
CA ALA A 83 -2.87 12.95 -2.88
C ALA A 83 -1.52 13.61 -3.23
N SER A 84 -0.67 13.95 -2.24
CA SER A 84 0.62 14.56 -2.51
C SER A 84 1.53 13.64 -3.34
N ARG A 85 2.09 14.18 -4.42
CA ARG A 85 3.10 13.48 -5.26
C ARG A 85 4.32 13.08 -4.44
N PHE A 86 4.68 13.89 -3.44
CA PHE A 86 5.81 13.65 -2.56
C PHE A 86 5.59 12.42 -1.69
N MET A 87 4.43 12.30 -1.02
CA MET A 87 4.10 11.14 -0.19
C MET A 87 4.01 9.84 -0.99
N ARG A 88 3.54 9.91 -2.24
CA ARG A 88 3.56 8.75 -3.15
C ARG A 88 4.97 8.31 -3.49
N ALA A 89 5.85 9.26 -3.84
CA ALA A 89 7.25 8.96 -4.13
C ALA A 89 7.97 8.43 -2.89
N LEU A 90 7.80 9.09 -1.74
CA LEU A 90 8.41 8.68 -0.47
C LEU A 90 7.99 7.26 -0.07
N TYR A 91 6.70 6.95 -0.12
CA TYR A 91 6.19 5.60 0.14
C TYR A 91 6.77 4.57 -0.83
N GLY A 92 6.80 4.90 -2.13
CA GLY A 92 7.34 4.00 -3.15
C GLY A 92 8.83 3.71 -2.93
N VAL A 93 9.62 4.74 -2.63
CA VAL A 93 11.06 4.61 -2.34
C VAL A 93 11.28 3.83 -1.05
N ALA A 94 10.58 4.17 0.04
CA ALA A 94 10.68 3.46 1.31
C ALA A 94 10.38 1.96 1.14
N LYS A 95 9.31 1.64 0.41
CA LYS A 95 8.92 0.26 0.11
C LYS A 95 9.98 -0.47 -0.71
N LEU A 96 10.51 0.16 -1.76
CA LEU A 96 11.56 -0.43 -2.59
C LEU A 96 12.80 -0.76 -1.75
N VAL A 97 13.22 0.17 -0.90
CA VAL A 97 14.36 -0.04 0.01
C VAL A 97 14.05 -1.14 1.03
N ALA A 98 12.83 -1.18 1.58
CA ALA A 98 12.41 -2.23 2.50
C ALA A 98 12.45 -3.62 1.86
N PHE A 99 11.94 -3.77 0.62
CA PHE A 99 11.97 -5.04 -0.09
C PHE A 99 13.39 -5.47 -0.50
N ALA A 100 14.22 -4.52 -0.96
CA ALA A 100 15.63 -4.80 -1.24
C ALA A 100 16.37 -5.24 0.02
N PHE A 101 16.11 -4.58 1.16
CA PHE A 101 16.67 -4.94 2.45
C PHE A 101 16.21 -6.32 2.91
N LEU A 102 14.92 -6.63 2.88
CA LEU A 102 14.40 -7.94 3.30
C LEU A 102 14.90 -9.07 2.40
N GLY A 103 14.96 -8.85 1.08
CA GLY A 103 15.53 -9.81 0.13
C GLY A 103 17.01 -10.07 0.38
N GLY A 104 17.80 -9.03 0.62
CA GLY A 104 19.20 -9.20 0.97
C GLY A 104 19.41 -9.83 2.34
N LEU A 105 18.55 -9.54 3.32
CA LEU A 105 18.59 -10.14 4.67
C LEU A 105 18.38 -11.66 4.58
N VAL A 106 17.37 -12.10 3.84
CA VAL A 106 17.12 -13.53 3.56
C VAL A 106 18.33 -14.15 2.86
N THR A 107 18.83 -13.50 1.81
CA THR A 107 19.94 -14.03 1.01
C THR A 107 21.23 -14.15 1.83
N ALA A 108 21.55 -13.15 2.66
CA ALA A 108 22.70 -13.17 3.56
C ALA A 108 22.56 -14.27 4.62
N GLY A 109 21.35 -14.47 5.17
CA GLY A 109 21.07 -15.57 6.10
C GLY A 109 21.29 -16.97 5.49
N MET A 110 21.06 -17.12 4.18
CA MET A 110 21.27 -18.38 3.47
C MET A 110 22.73 -18.63 3.06
N ALA A 111 23.63 -17.64 3.18
CA ALA A 111 25.02 -17.73 2.70
C ALA A 111 25.90 -18.70 3.51
N GLY A 112 25.43 -19.23 4.65
CA GLY A 112 26.03 -20.37 5.35
C GLY A 112 27.48 -20.16 5.78
N GLY A 113 27.88 -18.92 6.09
CA GLY A 113 29.24 -18.59 6.55
C GLY A 113 30.24 -18.23 5.44
N ARG A 114 29.82 -18.13 4.17
CA ARG A 114 30.65 -17.47 3.14
C ARG A 114 30.82 -15.99 3.48
N ARG A 115 32.08 -15.54 3.55
CA ARG A 115 32.42 -14.12 3.69
C ARG A 115 32.36 -13.44 2.33
N ASP A 116 31.16 -13.11 1.89
CA ASP A 116 30.91 -12.30 0.70
C ASP A 116 30.57 -10.84 1.08
N PRO A 117 30.65 -9.89 0.13
CA PRO A 117 30.38 -8.48 0.41
C PRO A 117 28.98 -8.22 0.96
N LEU A 118 28.01 -9.07 0.61
CA LEU A 118 26.64 -8.97 1.09
C LEU A 118 26.57 -9.30 2.59
N THR A 119 27.10 -10.45 3.02
CA THR A 119 27.11 -10.80 4.45
C THR A 119 27.85 -9.75 5.28
N TRP A 120 28.98 -9.23 4.79
CA TRP A 120 29.70 -8.14 5.47
C TRP A 120 28.85 -6.86 5.66
N LEU A 121 28.02 -6.51 4.67
CA LEU A 121 27.14 -5.36 4.75
C LEU A 121 26.00 -5.58 5.77
N TYR A 122 25.43 -6.79 5.79
CA TYR A 122 24.37 -7.17 6.73
C TYR A 122 24.87 -7.44 8.15
N ASP A 123 26.17 -7.65 8.34
CA ASP A 123 26.82 -7.67 9.67
C ASP A 123 26.94 -6.26 10.29
N GLN A 124 26.84 -5.20 9.47
CA GLN A 124 26.91 -3.83 9.98
C GLN A 124 25.61 -3.48 10.72
N GLY A 125 25.67 -3.35 12.05
CA GLY A 125 24.50 -3.00 12.87
C GLY A 125 23.78 -1.72 12.43
N VAL A 126 24.53 -0.71 11.96
CA VAL A 126 23.95 0.53 11.42
C VAL A 126 23.10 0.26 10.17
N PHE A 127 23.56 -0.62 9.28
CA PHE A 127 22.84 -1.00 8.07
C PHE A 127 21.57 -1.76 8.41
N LEU A 128 21.63 -2.70 9.36
CA LEU A 128 20.46 -3.42 9.87
C LEU A 128 19.42 -2.47 10.46
N VAL A 129 19.84 -1.54 11.33
CA VAL A 129 18.93 -0.55 11.93
C VAL A 129 18.28 0.31 10.85
N ALA A 130 19.06 0.81 9.88
CA ALA A 130 18.53 1.61 8.78
C ALA A 130 17.52 0.83 7.92
N GLY A 131 17.81 -0.43 7.60
CA GLY A 131 16.92 -1.30 6.83
C GLY A 131 15.61 -1.58 7.56
N TRP A 132 15.68 -1.93 8.84
CA TRP A 132 14.50 -2.15 9.68
C TRP A 132 13.66 -0.87 9.84
N LEU A 133 14.29 0.29 10.01
CA LEU A 133 13.60 1.57 10.02
C LEU A 133 12.81 1.78 8.72
N MET A 134 13.35 1.42 7.56
CA MET A 134 12.62 1.52 6.28
C MET A 134 11.45 0.54 6.19
N VAL A 135 11.58 -0.69 6.72
CA VAL A 135 10.49 -1.66 6.79
C VAL A 135 9.34 -1.11 7.65
N TYR A 136 9.63 -0.69 8.87
CA TYR A 136 8.62 -0.14 9.78
C TYR A 136 8.03 1.18 9.27
N LEU A 137 8.85 2.04 8.65
CA LEU A 137 8.37 3.26 7.99
C LEU A 137 7.39 2.92 6.88
N THR A 138 7.68 1.91 6.06
CA THR A 138 6.77 1.49 4.97
C THR A 138 5.44 0.98 5.52
N LEU A 139 5.46 0.14 6.56
CA LEU A 139 4.25 -0.37 7.20
C LEU A 139 3.44 0.76 7.87
N ALA A 140 4.10 1.68 8.58
CA ALA A 140 3.48 2.86 9.15
C ALA A 140 2.84 3.75 8.09
N LEU A 141 3.55 4.07 7.01
CA LEU A 141 3.02 4.84 5.88
C LEU A 141 1.86 4.12 5.19
N THR A 142 1.86 2.78 5.16
CA THR A 142 0.73 1.99 4.65
C THR A 142 -0.53 2.29 5.45
N VAL A 143 -0.45 2.23 6.79
CA VAL A 143 -1.58 2.52 7.69
C VAL A 143 -1.99 3.99 7.60
N ILE A 144 -1.03 4.91 7.77
CA ILE A 144 -1.24 6.35 7.80
C ILE A 144 -1.94 6.85 6.52
N ARG A 145 -1.64 6.25 5.37
CA ARG A 145 -2.28 6.63 4.09
C ARG A 145 -3.63 5.94 3.85
N GLY A 146 -3.90 4.81 4.50
CA GLY A 146 -5.19 4.11 4.40
C GLY A 146 -6.25 4.72 5.32
N LEU A 147 -5.85 5.16 6.50
CA LEU A 147 -6.74 5.66 7.55
C LEU A 147 -7.65 6.84 7.11
N PRO A 148 -7.15 7.88 6.41
CA PRO A 148 -7.99 8.99 5.99
C PRO A 148 -9.13 8.56 5.05
N VAL A 149 -8.90 7.54 4.21
CA VAL A 149 -9.91 7.04 3.28
C VAL A 149 -11.07 6.36 4.03
N LEU A 150 -10.75 5.62 5.09
CA LEU A 150 -11.76 4.94 5.91
C LEU A 150 -12.56 5.95 6.74
N ILE A 151 -11.89 6.93 7.36
CA ILE A 151 -12.53 7.99 8.14
C ILE A 151 -13.50 8.80 7.27
N ASP A 152 -13.04 9.18 6.07
CA ASP A 152 -13.83 9.97 5.14
C ASP A 152 -15.06 9.21 4.61
N ALA A 153 -15.03 7.86 4.61
CA ALA A 153 -16.16 7.04 4.19
C ALA A 153 -17.19 6.74 5.29
N MET A 154 -16.81 6.85 6.56
CA MET A 154 -17.65 6.48 7.71
C MET A 154 -19.00 7.24 7.78
N PRO A 155 -19.10 8.54 7.45
CA PRO A 155 -20.37 9.27 7.44
C PRO A 155 -21.35 8.74 6.38
N TYR A 156 -20.84 8.22 5.26
CA TYR A 156 -21.65 7.77 4.14
C TYR A 156 -22.24 6.38 4.39
N LEU A 157 -21.44 5.47 4.95
CA LEU A 157 -21.93 4.15 5.41
C LEU A 157 -22.97 4.25 6.55
N ARG A 158 -22.91 5.33 7.34
CA ARG A 158 -23.91 5.60 8.39
C ARG A 158 -25.21 6.19 7.82
N ALA A 159 -25.16 6.93 6.72
CA ALA A 159 -26.34 7.53 6.10
C ALA A 159 -27.25 6.47 5.44
N GLU A 160 -26.66 5.43 4.84
CA GLU A 160 -27.40 4.31 4.20
C GLU A 160 -28.24 3.49 5.20
N ARG A 161 -27.85 3.44 6.47
CA ARG A 161 -28.65 2.76 7.51
C ARG A 161 -29.87 3.54 8.00
N VAL A 162 -29.97 4.83 7.69
CA VAL A 162 -31.09 5.67 8.15
C VAL A 162 -32.24 5.67 7.14
N ASP A 163 -31.95 5.43 5.85
CA ASP A 163 -32.94 5.55 4.77
C ASP A 163 -33.34 4.18 4.20
N GLY A 164 -33.82 3.27 5.06
CA GLY A 164 -34.23 1.90 4.73
C GLY A 164 -35.38 1.79 3.73
N ARG A 165 -35.19 2.26 2.50
CA ARG A 165 -36.05 2.01 1.35
C ARG A 165 -35.38 1.00 0.44
N GLU A 166 -36.04 -0.14 0.30
CA GLU A 166 -35.72 -1.15 -0.71
C GLU A 166 -35.66 -0.51 -2.10
N PRO A 167 -34.76 -0.98 -2.99
CA PRO A 167 -34.74 -0.50 -4.37
C PRO A 167 -35.99 -0.98 -5.09
N SER A 168 -36.90 -0.05 -5.41
CA SER A 168 -38.00 -0.32 -6.34
C SER A 168 -37.39 -0.63 -7.72
N ILE A 169 -37.70 -1.83 -8.20
CA ILE A 169 -37.38 -2.39 -9.52
C ILE A 169 -37.70 -1.38 -10.64
#